data_AF-A0A8T2BKW9-F1
#
_entry.id   AF-A0A8T2BKW9-F1
#
_cell.length_a   1.000
_cell.length_b   1.000
_cell.length_c   1.000
_cell.angle_alpha   90.00
_cell.angle_beta   90.00
_cell.angle_gamma   90.00
#
_symmetry.space_group_name_H-M   'P 1'
#
loop_
_entity.id
_entity.type
_entity.pdbx_description
1 polymer ?
#
loop_
_entity_poly.entity_id
_entity_poly.type
_entity_poly.pdbx_seq_one_letter_code
_entity_poly.pdbx_strand_id
1 'polypeptide(L)' 'MENPNFDTLPEDLQKEILSRLPLQSLAVCNCVSKQWRSLIRSNEFRALHCSRRSMLDDKDLVILLFFDP' A
#
# COMPACT_ATOMS: atom_id res chain seq x y z
N MET A 1 -21.41 15.10 13.57
CA MET A 1 -20.33 14.18 14.00
C MET A 1 -19.46 13.96 12.79
N GLU A 2 -18.23 14.47 12.80
CA GLU A 2 -17.27 14.16 11.73
C GLU A 2 -16.87 12.69 11.85
N ASN A 3 -17.04 11.94 10.77
CA ASN A 3 -16.48 10.60 10.68
C ASN A 3 -14.99 10.76 10.36
N PRO A 4 -14.07 10.32 11.23
CA PRO A 4 -12.65 10.39 10.92
C PRO A 4 -12.37 9.54 9.68
N ASN A 5 -11.88 10.19 8.63
CA ASN A 5 -11.45 9.54 7.40
C ASN A 5 -10.06 8.93 7.62
N PHE A 6 -9.71 7.90 6.84
CA PHE A 6 -8.38 7.28 6.85
C PHE A 6 -7.24 8.30 6.69
N ASP A 7 -7.47 9.36 5.91
CA ASP A 7 -6.47 10.40 5.63
C ASP A 7 -6.09 11.23 6.87
N THR A 8 -6.90 11.19 7.96
CA THR A 8 -6.56 11.88 9.22
C THR A 8 -5.63 11.06 10.12
N LEU A 9 -5.40 9.79 9.80
CA LEU A 9 -4.47 8.95 10.54
C LEU A 9 -3.01 9.40 10.25
N PRO A 10 -2.10 9.26 11.23
CA PRO A 10 -0.66 9.36 10.97
C PRO A 10 -0.23 8.45 9.82
N GLU A 11 0.73 8.93 9.03
CA GLU A 11 1.21 8.26 7.83
C GLU A 11 1.69 6.82 8.10
N ASP A 12 2.38 6.62 9.23
CA ASP A 12 2.92 5.33 9.63
C ASP A 12 1.80 4.30 9.85
N LEU A 13 0.68 4.72 10.44
CA LEU A 13 -0.49 3.86 10.63
C LEU A 13 -1.20 3.58 9.31
N GLN A 14 -1.25 4.57 8.41
CA GLN A 14 -1.79 4.36 7.07
C GLN A 14 -0.99 3.28 6.32
N LYS A 15 0.35 3.41 6.31
CA LYS A 15 1.27 2.41 5.75
C LYS A 15 1.08 1.06 6.42
N GLU A 16 0.95 1.02 7.74
CA GLU A 16 0.77 -0.23 8.47
C GLU A 16 -0.52 -0.95 8.07
N ILE A 17 -1.65 -0.23 7.97
CA ILE A 17 -2.94 -0.79 7.56
C ILE A 17 -2.86 -1.30 6.12
N LEU A 18 -2.38 -0.45 5.20
CA LEU A 18 -2.22 -0.81 3.79
C LEU A 18 -1.27 -2.00 3.63
N SER A 19 -0.23 -2.13 4.47
CA SER A 19 0.75 -3.20 4.37
C SER A 19 0.18 -4.59 4.65
N ARG A 20 -0.98 -4.65 5.32
CA ARG A 20 -1.70 -5.90 5.62
C ARG A 20 -2.60 -6.35 4.48
N LEU A 21 -2.78 -5.52 3.44
CA LEU A 21 -3.67 -5.83 2.32
C LEU A 21 -3.01 -6.74 1.27
N PRO A 22 -3.80 -7.61 0.60
CA PRO A 22 -3.38 -8.29 -0.61
C PRO A 22 -2.97 -7.31 -1.72
N LEU A 23 -2.11 -7.75 -2.65
CA LEU A 23 -1.60 -6.86 -3.70
C LEU A 23 -2.70 -6.43 -4.67
N GLN A 24 -3.66 -7.33 -4.92
CA GLN A 24 -4.85 -7.03 -5.73
C GLN A 24 -5.71 -5.92 -5.11
N SER A 25 -5.78 -5.83 -3.78
CA SER A 25 -6.48 -4.74 -3.11
C SER A 25 -5.66 -3.45 -3.18
N LEU A 26 -4.34 -3.54 -2.99
CA LEU A 26 -3.42 -2.39 -3.11
C LEU A 26 -3.42 -1.76 -4.51
N ALA A 27 -3.59 -2.59 -5.54
CA ALA A 27 -3.80 -2.16 -6.91
C ALA A 27 -4.98 -1.17 -7.05
N VAL A 28 -6.10 -1.47 -6.40
CA VAL A 28 -7.27 -0.58 -6.38
C VAL A 28 -7.01 0.63 -5.49
N CYS A 29 -6.34 0.45 -4.34
CA CYS A 29 -5.97 1.53 -3.43
C CYS A 29 -5.08 2.62 -4.10
N ASN A 30 -4.25 2.23 -5.07
CA ASN A 30 -3.48 3.18 -5.89
C ASN A 30 -4.35 4.17 -6.69
N CYS A 31 -5.64 3.88 -6.89
CA CYS A 31 -6.57 4.72 -7.63
C CYS A 31 -7.54 5.50 -6.73
N VAL A 32 -7.51 5.29 -5.41
CA VAL A 32 -8.45 5.93 -4.47
C VAL A 32 -8.12 7.42 -4.29
N SER A 33 -6.86 7.75 -4.02
CA SER A 33 -6.42 9.14 -3.86
C SER A 33 -4.94 9.31 -4.21
N LYS A 34 -4.53 10.57 -4.43
CA LYS A 34 -3.11 10.90 -4.67
C LYS A 34 -2.24 10.57 -3.46
N GLN A 35 -2.76 10.74 -2.25
CA GLN A 35 -2.06 10.43 -1.00
C GLN A 35 -1.79 8.93 -0.90
N TRP A 36 -2.81 8.09 -1.08
CA TRP A 36 -2.68 6.64 -0.99
C TRP A 36 -1.68 6.11 -2.02
N ARG A 37 -1.76 6.61 -3.26
CA ARG A 37 -0.80 6.28 -4.31
C ARG A 37 0.64 6.68 -3.95
N SER A 38 0.83 7.79 -3.25
CA SER A 38 2.14 8.22 -2.77
C SER A 38 2.68 7.27 -1.70
N LEU A 39 1.84 6.86 -0.76
CA LEU A 39 2.21 5.92 0.31
C LEU A 39 2.61 4.56 -0.25
N ILE A 40 1.78 3.99 -1.13
CA ILE A 40 1.99 2.65 -1.70
C ILE A 40 3.27 2.59 -2.56
N ARG A 41 3.63 3.68 -3.24
CA ARG A 41 4.87 3.76 -4.04
C ARG A 41 6.13 4.08 -3.24
N SER A 42 6.00 4.38 -1.94
CA SER A 42 7.17 4.66 -1.11
C SER A 42 8.03 3.42 -0.90
N ASN A 43 9.36 3.58 -0.88
CA ASN A 43 10.29 2.49 -0.61
C ASN A 43 10.07 1.87 0.77
N GLU A 44 9.72 2.70 1.75
CA GLU A 44 9.39 2.27 3.11
C GLU A 44 8.19 1.32 3.12
N PHE A 45 7.11 1.67 2.41
CA PHE A 45 5.95 0.81 2.29
C PHE A 45 6.29 -0.53 1.63
N ARG A 46 7.09 -0.51 0.55
CA ARG A 46 7.54 -1.73 -0.13
C ARG A 46 8.33 -2.63 0.82
N ALA A 47 9.28 -2.08 1.56
CA ALA A 47 10.06 -2.84 2.55
C ALA A 47 9.17 -3.44 3.65
N LEU A 48 8.23 -2.64 4.19
CA LEU A 48 7.29 -3.09 5.22
C LEU A 48 6.37 -4.20 4.71
N HIS A 49 5.84 -4.06 3.49
CA HIS A 49 4.95 -5.04 2.86
C HIS A 49 5.69 -6.34 2.53
N CYS A 50 6.90 -6.26 1.97
CA CYS A 50 7.78 -7.41 1.73
C CYS A 50 8.11 -8.16 3.04
N SER A 51 8.46 -7.43 4.10
CA SER A 51 8.80 -8.05 5.38
C SER A 51 7.63 -8.81 6.00
N ARG A 52 6.39 -8.35 5.75
CA ARG A 52 5.17 -8.99 6.26
C ARG A 52 4.75 -10.19 5.42
N ARG A 53 4.94 -10.12 4.10
CA ARG A 53 4.63 -11.20 3.18
C ARG A 53 5.88 -12.05 2.99
N SER A 54 6.09 -13.03 3.87
CA SER A 54 7.32 -13.85 4.05
C SER A 54 7.96 -14.49 2.80
N MET A 55 7.40 -14.34 1.61
CA MET A 55 8.03 -14.52 0.30
C MET A 55 7.11 -13.80 -0.70
N LEU A 56 7.63 -12.83 -1.46
CA LEU A 56 6.89 -12.36 -2.63
C LEU A 56 7.00 -13.45 -3.69
N ASP A 57 5.88 -14.06 -4.06
CA ASP A 57 5.81 -14.95 -5.22
C ASP A 57 6.07 -14.15 -6.52
N ASP A 58 6.49 -14.80 -7.60
CA ASP A 58 6.70 -14.14 -8.91
C ASP A 58 5.52 -13.27 -9.37
N LYS A 59 4.29 -13.69 -9.06
CA LYS A 59 3.05 -12.94 -9.34
C LYS A 59 2.98 -11.59 -8.61
N ASP A 60 3.59 -11.50 -7.43
CA ASP A 60 3.58 -10.30 -6.60
C ASP A 60 4.59 -9.27 -7.09
N LEU A 61 5.74 -9.73 -7.59
CA LEU A 61 6.72 -8.87 -8.28
C LEU A 61 6.12 -8.29 -9.57
N VAL A 62 5.42 -9.11 -10.34
CA VAL A 62 4.75 -8.67 -11.57
C VAL A 62 3.70 -7.60 -11.27
N ILE A 63 2.89 -7.76 -10.22
CA ILE A 63 1.94 -6.73 -9.81
C ILE A 63 2.68 -5.44 -9.42
N LEU A 64 3.73 -5.50 -8.60
CA LEU A 64 4.51 -4.31 -8.24
C LEU A 64 5.12 -3.62 -9.46
N LEU A 65 5.56 -4.37 -10.47
CA LEU A 65 6.09 -3.84 -11.73
C LEU A 65 5.02 -3.20 -12.62
N PHE A 66 3.77 -3.68 -12.59
CA PHE A 66 2.65 -3.03 -13.29
C PHE A 66 2.17 -1.74 -12.61
N PHE A 67 2.56 -1.51 -11.35
CA PHE A 67 2.23 -0.29 -10.59
C PHE A 67 3.34 0.76 -10.58
N ASP A 68 4.50 0.47 -11.17
CA ASP A 68 5.53 1.46 -11.49
C ASP A 68 5.22 2.06 -12.89
N PRO A 69 5.15 3.40 -13.04
CA PRO A 69 4.96 4.05 -14.34
C PRO A 69 6.17 3.97 -15.26
#